data_AF-A0A975PIE1-F1
#
_entry.id   AF-A0A975PIE1-F1
#
_cell.length_a   1.000
_cell.length_b   1.000
_cell.length_c   1.000
_cell.angle_alpha   90.00
_cell.angle_beta   90.00
_cell.angle_gamma   90.00
#
_symmetry.space_group_name_H-M   'P 1'
#
loop_
_entity.id
_entity.type
_entity.pdbx_description
1 polymer ?
#
loop_
_entity_poly.entity_id
_entity_poly.type
_entity_poly.pdbx_seq_one_letter_code
_entity_poly.pdbx_strand_id
1 'polypeptide(L)'
;MVWGKNRQLEKMNAKVIEISQGDLTSRLEVGGNKQVRELARSINELLFGFRNFIGKVYSSNEKTLNFTKELEHSARYISDSSEEVAAAVMDIASEAASQSQAIFQAQEYTEKMEKDILNILEQSKKTQDISKEMVSVVKDSTEVFEKAVDLLNINTNWSISLSSKIKDLKQEAEKVQQITYVVTNISDNTNLLALNASIEAARAGESGRGFAIVADEVKKLAEQSSQSAGEIEIIINSIMEKVNNITEEIENEVGRSKENITTINQSKNQLGHILQSTENTYNAVESIYNLAEEEVKIIQIFNEAIEKITLAAERSTSFAQEAAASVQEETASAQMMFESIKKLGLMTSDIQTIINGFVKEFIMDGRMKSLVNNGIEVLKDTSQNKKLHDMNEFVSCEILLIEMKKHNFFELLAVMNNTGDSKAIILRDSNHSDEEIKGNYAHRPYFQEAIKGETFISEPYISLSSNTYCVTIAVPVINEQGNIVGIIMGDLSLE
;
A
#
# COMPACT_ATOMS: atom_id res chain seq x y z
N MET A 1 -3.59 -94.08 -52.76
CA MET A 1 -3.92 -93.34 -51.52
C MET A 1 -2.78 -92.51 -50.92
N VAL A 2 -1.52 -92.61 -51.39
CA VAL A 2 -0.39 -91.83 -50.82
C VAL A 2 -0.32 -90.38 -51.36
N TRP A 3 -0.75 -90.15 -52.60
CA TRP A 3 -0.68 -88.83 -53.27
C TRP A 3 -1.60 -87.76 -52.67
N GLY A 4 -2.74 -88.15 -52.07
CA GLY A 4 -3.63 -87.20 -51.38
C GLY A 4 -3.10 -86.72 -50.02
N LYS A 5 -2.19 -87.47 -49.38
CA LYS A 5 -1.61 -87.13 -48.07
C LYS A 5 -0.53 -86.05 -48.16
N ASN A 6 0.28 -86.03 -49.23
CA ASN A 6 1.32 -85.00 -49.41
C ASN A 6 0.73 -83.63 -49.71
N ARG A 7 -0.31 -83.56 -50.55
CA ARG A 7 -0.92 -82.27 -50.96
C ARG A 7 -1.54 -81.48 -49.80
N GLN A 8 -2.06 -82.17 -48.78
CA GLN A 8 -2.62 -81.51 -47.58
C GLN A 8 -1.53 -80.98 -46.64
N LEU A 9 -0.44 -81.72 -46.47
CA LEU A 9 0.73 -81.27 -45.70
C LEU A 9 1.46 -80.11 -46.39
N GLU A 10 1.58 -80.13 -47.72
CA GLU A 10 2.15 -79.02 -48.50
C GLU A 10 1.34 -77.74 -48.36
N LYS A 11 0.00 -77.83 -48.42
CA LYS A 11 -0.89 -76.69 -48.17
C LYS A 11 -0.78 -76.16 -46.74
N MET A 12 -0.76 -77.05 -45.75
CA MET A 12 -0.58 -76.67 -44.35
C MET A 12 0.78 -76.00 -44.13
N ASN A 13 1.85 -76.53 -44.73
CA ASN A 13 3.19 -75.97 -44.65
C ASN A 13 3.27 -74.59 -45.32
N ALA A 14 2.67 -74.39 -46.49
CA ALA A 14 2.57 -73.08 -47.13
C ALA A 14 1.89 -72.05 -46.23
N LYS A 15 0.79 -72.45 -45.57
CA LYS A 15 0.05 -71.58 -44.66
C LYS A 15 0.81 -71.30 -43.36
N VAL A 16 1.56 -72.26 -42.84
CA VAL A 16 2.48 -72.06 -41.70
C VAL A 16 3.65 -71.14 -42.08
N ILE A 17 4.13 -71.16 -43.34
CA ILE A 17 5.12 -70.20 -43.84
C ILE A 17 4.53 -68.78 -43.92
N GLU A 18 3.29 -68.63 -44.36
CA GLU A 18 2.60 -67.31 -44.32
C GLU A 18 2.51 -66.79 -42.88
N ILE A 19 2.08 -67.65 -41.94
CA ILE A 19 2.01 -67.35 -40.50
C ILE A 19 3.37 -66.95 -39.93
N SER A 20 4.45 -67.68 -40.27
CA SER A 20 5.80 -67.39 -39.77
C SER A 20 6.38 -66.10 -40.35
N GLN A 21 5.87 -65.64 -41.49
CA GLN A 21 6.18 -64.34 -42.09
C GLN A 21 5.31 -63.20 -41.54
N GLY A 22 4.64 -63.41 -40.40
CA GLY A 22 3.84 -62.41 -39.73
C GLY A 22 2.43 -62.25 -40.30
N ASP A 23 1.97 -63.12 -41.19
CA ASP A 23 0.54 -63.19 -41.51
C ASP A 23 -0.17 -64.03 -40.43
N LEU A 24 -0.37 -63.42 -39.26
CA LEU A 24 -1.07 -64.07 -38.16
C LEU A 24 -2.54 -64.34 -38.49
N THR A 25 -3.03 -63.91 -39.64
CA THR A 25 -4.44 -63.83 -39.96
C THR A 25 -4.93 -65.05 -40.75
N SER A 26 -3.97 -65.74 -41.36
CA SER A 26 -4.09 -67.08 -41.90
C SER A 26 -4.69 -68.08 -40.91
N ARG A 27 -5.65 -68.90 -41.39
CA ARG A 27 -6.24 -70.03 -40.65
C ARG A 27 -5.90 -71.34 -41.35
N LEU A 28 -5.54 -72.37 -40.59
CA LEU A 28 -5.33 -73.70 -41.14
C LEU A 28 -6.67 -74.43 -41.33
N GLU A 29 -6.90 -74.96 -42.53
CA GLU A 29 -8.06 -75.83 -42.81
C GLU A 29 -7.99 -77.11 -41.96
N VAL A 30 -9.04 -77.40 -41.19
CA VAL A 30 -9.13 -78.62 -40.37
C VAL A 30 -9.57 -79.80 -41.23
N GLY A 31 -8.66 -80.27 -42.07
CA GLY A 31 -8.88 -81.38 -43.02
C GLY A 31 -7.86 -82.52 -42.87
N GLY A 32 -8.09 -83.62 -43.57
CA GLY A 32 -7.15 -84.75 -43.63
C GLY A 32 -7.35 -85.81 -42.55
N ASN A 33 -6.31 -86.57 -42.22
CA ASN A 33 -6.38 -87.64 -41.21
C ASN A 33 -6.41 -87.08 -39.77
N LYS A 34 -6.62 -87.94 -38.78
CA LYS A 34 -6.75 -87.53 -37.37
C LYS A 34 -5.56 -86.67 -36.90
N GLN A 35 -4.34 -87.08 -37.24
CA GLN A 35 -3.12 -86.39 -36.82
C GLN A 35 -2.97 -84.98 -37.46
N VAL A 36 -3.27 -84.83 -38.76
CA VAL A 36 -3.21 -83.53 -39.43
C VAL A 36 -4.30 -82.59 -38.91
N ARG A 37 -5.49 -83.10 -38.60
CA ARG A 37 -6.57 -82.31 -37.98
C ARG A 37 -6.24 -81.84 -36.57
N GLU A 38 -5.63 -82.69 -35.75
CA GLU A 38 -5.20 -82.32 -34.39
C GLU A 38 -4.11 -81.24 -34.43
N LEU A 39 -3.12 -81.37 -35.32
CA LEU A 39 -2.07 -80.37 -35.50
C LEU A 39 -2.61 -79.02 -36.02
N ALA A 40 -3.50 -79.05 -37.02
CA ALA A 40 -4.15 -77.85 -37.52
C ALA A 40 -4.97 -77.14 -36.43
N ARG A 41 -5.64 -77.89 -35.55
CA ARG A 41 -6.36 -77.33 -34.40
C ARG A 41 -5.41 -76.67 -33.40
N SER A 42 -4.36 -77.35 -32.98
CA SER A 42 -3.39 -76.79 -32.01
C SER A 42 -2.66 -75.55 -32.55
N ILE A 43 -2.33 -75.50 -33.84
CA ILE A 43 -1.74 -74.30 -34.45
C ILE A 43 -2.77 -73.16 -34.52
N ASN A 44 -4.04 -73.44 -34.83
CA ASN A 44 -5.09 -72.42 -34.78
C ASN A 44 -5.32 -71.88 -33.35
N GLU A 45 -5.23 -72.73 -32.32
CA GLU A 45 -5.27 -72.30 -30.90
C GLU A 45 -4.05 -71.44 -30.52
N LEU A 46 -2.86 -71.79 -31.01
CA LEU A 46 -1.66 -70.98 -30.83
C LEU A 46 -1.81 -69.62 -31.52
N LEU A 47 -2.30 -69.58 -32.76
CA LEU A 47 -2.61 -68.36 -33.48
C LEU A 47 -3.59 -67.47 -32.72
N PHE A 48 -4.63 -68.06 -32.13
CA PHE A 48 -5.59 -67.36 -31.27
C PHE A 48 -4.89 -66.70 -30.07
N GLY A 49 -4.03 -67.44 -29.36
CA GLY A 49 -3.23 -66.90 -28.26
C GLY A 49 -2.31 -65.74 -28.69
N PHE A 50 -1.63 -65.88 -29.83
CA PHE A 50 -0.73 -64.86 -30.37
C PHE A 50 -1.47 -63.59 -30.82
N ARG A 51 -2.62 -63.72 -31.50
CA ARG A 51 -3.45 -62.58 -31.89
C ARG A 51 -3.94 -61.79 -30.68
N ASN A 52 -4.42 -62.48 -29.65
CA ASN A 52 -4.81 -61.85 -28.38
C ASN A 52 -3.65 -61.15 -27.69
N PHE A 53 -2.45 -61.74 -27.71
CA PHE A 53 -1.26 -61.09 -27.19
C PHE A 53 -0.93 -59.81 -27.97
N ILE A 54 -0.88 -59.88 -29.31
CA ILE A 54 -0.60 -58.71 -30.17
C ILE A 54 -1.64 -57.60 -29.95
N GLY A 55 -2.93 -57.93 -29.86
CA GLY A 55 -3.98 -56.93 -29.61
C GLY A 55 -3.87 -56.28 -28.23
N LYS A 56 -3.46 -57.02 -27.19
CA LYS A 56 -3.14 -56.45 -25.87
C LYS A 56 -1.91 -55.54 -25.91
N VAL A 57 -0.85 -55.94 -26.63
CA VAL A 57 0.35 -55.10 -26.81
C VAL A 57 0.01 -53.82 -27.58
N TYR A 58 -0.79 -53.91 -28.65
CA TYR A 58 -1.28 -52.74 -29.40
C TYR A 58 -2.05 -51.78 -28.50
N SER A 59 -3.04 -52.28 -27.75
CA SER A 59 -3.83 -51.47 -26.83
C SER A 59 -2.95 -50.80 -25.75
N SER A 60 -1.94 -51.52 -25.23
CA SER A 60 -1.00 -50.96 -24.26
C SER A 60 -0.08 -49.91 -24.88
N ASN A 61 0.34 -50.10 -26.13
CA ASN A 61 1.18 -49.15 -26.86
C ASN A 61 0.42 -47.85 -27.15
N GLU A 62 -0.84 -47.96 -27.58
CA GLU A 62 -1.75 -46.82 -27.80
C GLU A 62 -1.96 -46.00 -26.52
N LYS A 63 -2.18 -46.67 -25.38
CA LYS A 63 -2.26 -46.01 -24.06
C LYS A 63 -0.96 -45.28 -23.69
N THR A 64 0.19 -45.91 -23.94
CA THR A 64 1.51 -45.31 -23.69
C THR A 64 1.75 -44.08 -24.56
N LEU A 65 1.33 -44.13 -25.83
CA LEU A 65 1.42 -42.99 -26.74
C LEU A 65 0.62 -41.78 -26.24
N ASN A 66 -0.62 -42.02 -25.79
CA ASN A 66 -1.48 -40.97 -25.25
C ASN A 66 -0.89 -40.38 -23.97
N PHE A 67 -0.42 -41.22 -23.05
CA PHE A 67 0.23 -40.76 -21.82
C PHE A 67 1.49 -39.92 -22.10
N THR A 68 2.25 -40.27 -23.14
CA THR A 68 3.43 -39.48 -23.56
C THR A 68 3.06 -38.07 -24.00
N LYS A 69 1.91 -37.90 -24.70
CA LYS A 69 1.39 -36.57 -25.09
C LYS A 69 0.95 -35.75 -23.87
N GLU A 70 0.31 -36.38 -22.89
CA GLU A 70 -0.08 -35.74 -21.63
C GLU A 70 1.14 -35.27 -20.82
N LEU A 71 2.19 -36.10 -20.77
CA LEU A 71 3.47 -35.72 -20.17
C LEU A 71 4.14 -34.55 -20.89
N GLU A 72 4.10 -34.52 -22.23
CA GLU A 72 4.65 -33.40 -23.00
C GLU A 72 3.94 -32.09 -22.65
N HIS A 73 2.61 -32.11 -22.53
CA HIS A 73 1.84 -30.94 -22.13
C HIS A 73 2.20 -30.49 -20.70
N SER A 74 2.33 -31.44 -19.77
CA SER A 74 2.72 -31.16 -18.38
C SER A 74 4.13 -30.56 -18.29
N ALA A 75 5.08 -31.07 -19.07
CA ALA A 75 6.44 -30.54 -19.12
C ALA A 75 6.51 -29.11 -19.69
N ARG A 76 5.70 -28.79 -20.71
CA ARG A 76 5.56 -27.42 -21.22
C ARG A 76 4.99 -26.48 -20.18
N TYR A 77 3.92 -26.90 -19.51
CA TYR A 77 3.32 -26.11 -18.44
C TYR A 77 4.33 -25.79 -17.32
N ILE A 78 5.15 -26.76 -16.90
CA ILE A 78 6.20 -26.53 -15.91
C ILE A 78 7.22 -25.52 -16.44
N SER A 79 7.69 -25.66 -17.68
CA SER A 79 8.64 -24.71 -18.28
C SER A 79 8.10 -23.28 -18.32
N ASP A 80 6.88 -23.09 -18.81
CA ASP A 80 6.24 -21.78 -18.92
C ASP A 80 6.02 -21.17 -17.52
N SER A 81 5.57 -21.98 -16.55
CA SER A 81 5.39 -21.54 -15.16
C SER A 81 6.71 -21.17 -14.51
N SER A 82 7.81 -21.89 -14.77
CA SER A 82 9.13 -21.55 -14.24
C SER A 82 9.65 -20.24 -14.81
N GLU A 83 9.36 -19.90 -16.08
CA GLU A 83 9.70 -18.58 -16.66
C GLU A 83 8.95 -17.44 -15.96
N GLU A 84 7.65 -17.63 -15.67
CA GLU A 84 6.85 -16.64 -14.93
C GLU A 84 7.37 -16.44 -13.50
N VAL A 85 7.72 -17.54 -12.81
CA VAL A 85 8.35 -17.46 -11.48
C VAL A 85 9.72 -16.78 -11.56
N ALA A 86 10.52 -17.03 -12.62
CA ALA A 86 11.81 -16.36 -12.82
C ALA A 86 11.65 -14.83 -12.89
N ALA A 87 10.67 -14.36 -13.65
CA ALA A 87 10.38 -12.93 -13.79
C ALA A 87 9.97 -12.32 -12.44
N ALA A 88 9.07 -12.98 -11.70
CA ALA A 88 8.65 -12.54 -10.38
C ALA A 88 9.84 -12.47 -9.39
N VAL A 89 10.77 -13.42 -9.46
CA VAL A 89 11.99 -13.42 -8.62
C VAL A 89 12.91 -12.26 -8.97
N MET A 90 13.06 -11.92 -10.26
CA MET A 90 13.84 -10.74 -10.68
C MET A 90 13.21 -9.43 -10.18
N ASP A 91 11.88 -9.33 -10.24
CA ASP A 91 11.15 -8.17 -9.72
C ASP A 91 11.36 -8.02 -8.21
N ILE A 92 11.26 -9.12 -7.44
CA ILE A 92 11.55 -9.12 -5.99
C ILE A 92 12.98 -8.65 -5.71
N ALA A 93 13.97 -9.11 -6.48
CA ALA A 93 15.36 -8.69 -6.30
C ALA A 93 15.54 -7.18 -6.59
N SER A 94 14.91 -6.67 -7.64
CA SER A 94 14.94 -5.25 -8.00
C SER A 94 14.25 -4.37 -6.93
N GLU A 95 13.12 -4.83 -6.40
CA GLU A 95 12.39 -4.14 -5.35
C GLU A 95 13.21 -4.14 -4.04
N ALA A 96 13.84 -5.25 -3.68
CA ALA A 96 14.73 -5.32 -2.53
C ALA A 96 15.92 -4.34 -2.62
N ALA A 97 16.49 -4.19 -3.82
CA ALA A 97 17.55 -3.19 -4.07
C ALA A 97 17.04 -1.76 -3.92
N SER A 98 15.86 -1.47 -4.46
CA SER A 98 15.21 -0.16 -4.33
C SER A 98 14.86 0.16 -2.88
N GLN A 99 14.39 -0.85 -2.13
CA GLN A 99 14.12 -0.74 -0.71
C GLN A 99 15.39 -0.42 0.09
N SER A 100 16.51 -1.08 -0.24
CA SER A 100 17.81 -0.78 0.38
C SER A 100 18.23 0.68 0.17
N GLN A 101 18.03 1.23 -1.03
CA GLN A 101 18.31 2.64 -1.29
C GLN A 101 17.40 3.58 -0.48
N ALA A 102 16.11 3.26 -0.37
CA ALA A 102 15.16 4.04 0.43
C ALA A 102 15.50 4.00 1.93
N ILE A 103 15.96 2.85 2.44
CA ILE A 103 16.47 2.69 3.81
C ILE A 103 17.65 3.64 4.06
N PHE A 104 18.64 3.69 3.16
CA PHE A 104 19.79 4.59 3.31
C PHE A 104 19.38 6.07 3.39
N GLN A 105 18.42 6.48 2.56
CA GLN A 105 17.89 7.84 2.60
C GLN A 105 17.13 8.11 3.91
N ALA A 106 16.33 7.15 4.37
CA ALA A 106 15.61 7.28 5.65
C ALA A 106 16.58 7.43 6.83
N GLN A 107 17.70 6.71 6.81
CA GLN A 107 18.75 6.84 7.82
C GLN A 107 19.38 8.25 7.80
N GLU A 108 19.75 8.77 6.63
CA GLU A 108 20.32 10.12 6.49
C GLU A 108 19.35 11.20 7.03
N TYR A 109 18.05 11.09 6.69
CA TYR A 109 17.04 12.01 7.21
C TYR A 109 16.88 11.91 8.73
N THR A 110 16.96 10.71 9.29
CA THR A 110 16.82 10.48 10.73
C THR A 110 18.02 11.05 11.50
N GLU A 111 19.24 10.86 10.99
CA GLU A 111 20.47 11.48 11.56
C GLU A 111 20.40 13.01 11.52
N LYS A 112 19.91 13.57 10.41
CA LYS A 112 19.72 15.03 10.28
C LYS A 112 18.67 15.54 11.27
N MET A 113 17.55 14.83 11.39
CA MET A 113 16.46 15.17 12.31
C MET A 113 16.94 15.15 13.77
N GLU A 114 17.75 14.16 14.15
CA GLU A 114 18.38 14.10 15.48
C GLU A 114 19.23 15.35 15.77
N LYS A 115 20.08 15.74 14.82
CA LYS A 115 20.90 16.94 14.94
C LYS A 115 20.06 18.22 15.09
N ASP A 116 19.00 18.35 14.29
CA ASP A 116 18.14 19.52 14.32
C ASP A 116 17.38 19.62 15.66
N ILE A 117 16.91 18.51 16.21
CA ILE A 117 16.23 18.45 17.52
C ILE A 117 17.20 18.77 18.66
N LEU A 118 18.43 18.27 18.63
CA LEU A 118 19.44 18.62 19.62
C LEU A 118 19.73 20.12 19.62
N ASN A 119 19.77 20.75 18.45
CA ASN A 119 19.90 22.20 18.34
C ASN A 119 18.66 22.92 18.90
N ILE A 120 17.43 22.42 18.64
CA ILE A 120 16.21 22.99 19.24
C ILE A 120 16.26 22.92 20.78
N LEU A 121 16.69 21.80 21.35
CA LEU A 121 16.86 21.65 22.81
C LEU A 121 17.86 22.67 23.37
N GLU A 122 19.01 22.83 22.72
CA GLU A 122 20.03 23.81 23.13
C GLU A 122 19.49 25.25 23.07
N GLN A 123 18.85 25.63 21.96
CA GLN A 123 18.31 26.99 21.78
C GLN A 123 17.15 27.28 22.73
N SER A 124 16.31 26.28 23.00
CA SER A 124 15.22 26.40 23.97
C SER A 124 15.77 26.67 25.37
N LYS A 125 16.80 25.93 25.78
CA LYS A 125 17.44 26.16 27.08
C LYS A 125 18.09 27.54 27.19
N LYS A 126 18.81 27.99 26.16
CA LYS A 126 19.36 29.35 26.10
C LYS A 126 18.27 30.41 26.23
N THR A 127 17.15 30.23 25.53
CA THR A 127 16.04 31.18 25.55
C THR A 127 15.35 31.21 26.93
N GLN A 128 15.23 30.05 27.60
CA GLN A 128 14.75 29.99 28.99
C GLN A 128 15.67 30.75 29.95
N ASP A 129 16.99 30.59 29.83
CA ASP A 129 17.96 31.29 30.67
C ASP A 129 17.91 32.80 30.46
N ILE A 130 17.85 33.26 29.20
CA ILE A 130 17.66 34.68 28.85
C ILE A 130 16.34 35.22 29.43
N SER A 131 15.26 34.44 29.36
CA SER A 131 13.96 34.86 29.90
C SER A 131 14.01 35.01 31.43
N LYS A 132 14.71 34.10 32.14
CA LYS A 132 14.93 34.22 33.59
C LYS A 132 15.75 35.45 33.95
N GLU A 133 16.80 35.75 33.18
CA GLU A 133 17.59 36.96 33.38
C GLU A 133 16.74 38.21 33.17
N MET A 134 15.92 38.24 32.12
CA MET A 134 15.03 39.36 31.83
C MET A 134 14.01 39.60 32.96
N VAL A 135 13.46 38.54 33.56
CA VAL A 135 12.60 38.66 34.76
C VAL A 135 13.33 39.39 35.90
N SER A 136 14.60 39.05 36.15
CA SER A 136 15.42 39.74 37.16
C SER A 136 15.61 41.22 36.81
N VAL A 137 15.99 41.52 35.57
CA VAL A 137 16.22 42.90 35.10
C VAL A 137 14.96 43.75 35.23
N VAL A 138 13.78 43.22 34.89
CA VAL A 138 12.51 43.93 35.03
C VAL A 138 12.17 44.18 36.50
N LYS A 139 12.42 43.21 37.37
CA LYS A 139 12.21 43.35 38.82
C LYS A 139 13.10 44.43 39.42
N ASP A 140 14.40 44.42 39.10
CA ASP A 140 15.35 45.42 39.56
C ASP A 140 15.00 46.82 39.03
N SER A 141 14.60 46.91 37.76
CA SER A 141 14.13 48.17 37.16
C SER A 141 12.88 48.71 37.85
N THR A 142 11.96 47.83 38.23
CA THR A 142 10.74 48.20 38.96
C THR A 142 11.08 48.81 40.33
N GLU A 143 12.03 48.23 41.07
CA GLU A 143 12.51 48.76 42.35
C GLU A 143 13.16 50.15 42.19
N VAL A 144 13.93 50.37 41.12
CA VAL A 144 14.53 51.68 40.81
C VAL A 144 13.45 52.73 40.57
N PHE A 145 12.39 52.40 39.82
CA PHE A 145 11.29 53.32 39.58
C PHE A 145 10.48 53.62 40.85
N GLU A 146 10.27 52.64 41.73
CA GLU A 146 9.63 52.88 43.04
C GLU A 146 10.44 53.87 43.89
N LYS A 147 11.75 53.69 43.97
CA LYS A 147 12.64 54.64 44.65
C LYS A 147 12.60 56.04 44.04
N ALA A 148 12.50 56.14 42.71
CA ALA A 148 12.39 57.44 42.03
C ALA A 148 11.08 58.16 42.36
N VAL A 149 9.95 57.44 42.44
CA VAL A 149 8.66 58.01 42.88
C VAL A 149 8.74 58.50 44.32
N ASP A 150 9.35 57.72 45.21
CA ASP A 150 9.53 58.12 46.62
C ASP A 150 10.35 59.41 46.75
N LEU A 151 11.46 59.53 46.02
CA LEU A 151 12.28 60.74 46.01
C LEU A 151 11.51 61.95 45.48
N LEU A 152 10.72 61.80 44.42
CA LEU A 152 9.89 62.88 43.87
C LEU A 152 8.78 63.29 44.84
N ASN A 153 8.17 62.34 45.56
CA ASN A 153 7.19 62.64 46.60
C ASN A 153 7.82 63.44 47.75
N ILE A 154 9.02 63.06 48.19
CA ILE A 154 9.79 63.82 49.20
C ILE A 154 10.06 65.25 48.70
N ASN A 155 10.53 65.41 47.46
CA ASN A 155 10.83 66.72 46.89
C ASN A 155 9.56 67.59 46.71
N THR A 156 8.44 66.98 46.33
CA THR A 156 7.15 67.66 46.21
C THR A 156 6.67 68.16 47.57
N ASN A 157 6.75 67.33 48.60
CA ASN A 157 6.39 67.72 49.97
C ASN A 157 7.30 68.83 50.51
N TRP A 158 8.60 68.75 50.21
CA TRP A 158 9.55 69.81 50.57
C TRP A 158 9.20 71.13 49.87
N SER A 159 8.88 71.09 48.58
CA SER A 159 8.47 72.27 47.79
C SER A 159 7.17 72.89 48.32
N ILE A 160 6.18 72.08 48.70
CA ILE A 160 4.94 72.55 49.35
C ILE A 160 5.25 73.21 50.70
N SER A 161 6.13 72.62 51.51
CA SER A 161 6.56 73.21 52.78
C SER A 161 7.30 74.54 52.57
N LEU A 162 8.14 74.63 51.53
CA LEU A 162 8.84 75.86 51.16
C LEU A 162 7.85 76.96 50.72
N SER A 163 6.84 76.60 49.91
CA SER A 163 5.75 77.51 49.52
C SER A 163 5.07 78.13 50.74
N SER A 164 4.77 77.32 51.77
CA SER A 164 4.19 77.82 53.03
C SER A 164 5.11 78.83 53.73
N LYS A 165 6.41 78.57 53.82
CA LYS A 165 7.37 79.49 54.45
C LYS A 165 7.53 80.80 53.67
N ILE A 166 7.49 80.73 52.34
CA ILE A 166 7.53 81.93 51.47
C ILE A 166 6.24 82.74 51.62
N LYS A 167 5.09 82.08 51.80
CA LYS A 167 3.83 82.76 52.11
C LYS A 167 3.89 83.49 53.45
N ASP A 168 4.50 82.89 54.48
CA ASP A 168 4.72 83.57 55.76
C ASP A 168 5.63 84.79 55.59
N LEU A 169 6.73 84.66 54.81
CA LEU A 169 7.61 85.78 54.48
C LEU A 169 6.89 86.91 53.74
N LYS A 170 5.97 86.58 52.84
CA LYS A 170 5.11 87.55 52.16
C LYS A 170 4.28 88.36 53.16
N GLN A 171 3.65 87.68 54.12
CA GLN A 171 2.84 88.33 55.15
C GLN A 171 3.68 89.23 56.05
N GLU A 172 4.89 88.82 56.41
CA GLU A 172 5.81 89.67 57.18
C GLU A 172 6.26 90.89 56.38
N ALA A 173 6.56 90.75 55.09
CA ALA A 173 6.88 91.87 54.22
C ALA A 173 5.70 92.86 54.07
N GLU A 174 4.47 92.36 53.93
CA GLU A 174 3.24 93.18 53.90
C GLU A 174 3.04 93.95 55.22
N LYS A 175 3.32 93.33 56.38
CA LYS A 175 3.28 94.02 57.68
C LYS A 175 4.33 95.13 57.75
N VAL A 176 5.56 94.88 57.30
CA VAL A 176 6.62 95.91 57.28
C VAL A 176 6.20 97.06 56.35
N GLN A 177 5.60 96.77 55.19
CA GLN A 177 5.08 97.81 54.29
C GLN A 177 4.05 98.71 54.99
N GLN A 178 3.11 98.12 55.74
CA GLN A 178 2.12 98.88 56.51
C GLN A 178 2.78 99.74 57.59
N ILE A 179 3.78 99.22 58.30
CA ILE A 179 4.53 99.98 59.31
C ILE A 179 5.26 101.14 58.64
N THR A 180 5.95 100.91 57.53
CA THR A 180 6.67 101.93 56.76
C THR A 180 5.73 103.03 56.27
N TYR A 181 4.51 102.68 55.83
CA TYR A 181 3.47 103.65 55.47
C TYR A 181 3.05 104.51 56.67
N VAL A 182 2.85 103.90 57.84
CA VAL A 182 2.54 104.64 59.08
C VAL A 182 3.69 105.55 59.49
N VAL A 183 4.94 105.09 59.42
CA VAL A 183 6.14 105.90 59.74
C VAL A 183 6.28 107.09 58.79
N THR A 184 6.02 106.90 57.49
CA THR A 184 6.02 107.97 56.49
C THR A 184 4.98 109.03 56.86
N ASN A 185 3.74 108.62 57.14
CA ASN A 185 2.67 109.52 57.57
C ASN A 185 2.98 110.24 58.89
N ILE A 186 3.61 109.56 59.86
CA ILE A 186 4.04 110.20 61.13
C ILE A 186 5.14 111.21 60.85
N SER A 187 6.11 110.88 60.01
CA SER A 187 7.21 111.76 59.63
C SER A 187 6.69 113.00 58.91
N ASP A 188 5.76 112.86 57.97
CA ASP A 188 5.16 113.98 57.25
C ASP A 188 4.32 114.88 58.18
N ASN A 189 3.54 114.29 59.09
CA ASN A 189 2.82 115.05 60.12
C ASN A 189 3.79 115.77 61.07
N THR A 190 4.89 115.13 61.46
CA THR A 190 5.91 115.71 62.34
C THR A 190 6.65 116.84 61.62
N ASN A 191 6.95 116.69 60.33
CA ASN A 191 7.52 117.74 59.49
C ASN A 191 6.60 118.96 59.40
N LEU A 192 5.29 118.74 59.20
CA LEU A 192 4.28 119.81 59.22
C LEU A 192 4.16 120.50 60.59
N LEU A 193 4.17 119.72 61.68
CA LEU A 193 4.14 120.27 63.04
C LEU A 193 5.40 121.09 63.35
N ALA A 194 6.57 120.58 62.97
CA ALA A 194 7.85 121.25 63.15
C ALA A 194 7.94 122.53 62.30
N LEU A 195 7.43 122.50 61.06
CA LEU A 195 7.31 123.67 60.20
C LEU A 195 6.43 124.75 60.85
N ASN A 196 5.26 124.37 61.36
CA ASN A 196 4.37 125.28 62.08
C ASN A 196 5.04 125.86 63.34
N ALA A 197 5.80 125.05 64.07
CA ALA A 197 6.56 125.48 65.25
C ALA A 197 7.71 126.43 64.89
N SER A 198 8.46 126.18 63.82
CA SER A 198 9.51 127.07 63.30
C SER A 198 8.93 128.42 62.87
N ILE A 199 7.75 128.42 62.21
CA ILE A 199 7.03 129.64 61.82
C ILE A 199 6.65 130.47 63.07
N GLU A 200 6.06 129.84 64.09
CA GLU A 200 5.61 130.54 65.28
C GLU A 200 6.78 131.00 66.17
N ALA A 201 7.88 130.24 66.21
CA ALA A 201 9.13 130.63 66.87
C ALA A 201 9.82 131.82 66.18
N ALA A 202 9.80 131.89 64.85
CA ALA A 202 10.24 133.07 64.10
C ALA A 202 9.38 134.31 64.38
N ARG A 203 8.09 134.11 64.67
CA ARG A 203 7.11 135.15 65.04
C ARG A 203 7.37 135.78 66.41
N ALA A 204 7.92 135.01 67.36
CA ALA A 204 8.25 135.46 68.72
C ALA A 204 9.57 136.26 68.83
N GLY A 205 10.29 136.51 67.73
CA GLY A 205 11.50 137.34 67.72
C GLY A 205 12.67 136.76 68.55
N GLU A 206 13.41 137.59 69.29
CA GLU A 206 14.57 137.14 70.08
C GLU A 206 14.21 136.10 71.16
N SER A 207 13.00 136.14 71.73
CA SER A 207 12.55 135.19 72.76
C SER A 207 12.25 133.78 72.22
N GLY A 208 12.02 133.63 70.91
CA GLY A 208 11.71 132.34 70.26
C GLY A 208 12.91 131.63 69.64
N ARG A 209 14.11 132.23 69.68
CA ARG A 209 15.29 131.78 68.93
C ARG A 209 15.76 130.36 69.31
N GLY A 210 15.68 130.00 70.59
CA GLY A 210 15.99 128.64 71.06
C GLY A 210 14.96 127.59 70.61
N PHE A 211 13.68 127.96 70.53
CA PHE A 211 12.61 127.10 70.02
C PHE A 211 12.70 126.90 68.51
N ALA A 212 13.08 127.94 67.76
CA ALA A 212 13.26 127.85 66.31
C ALA A 212 14.35 126.85 65.92
N ILE A 213 15.46 126.81 66.67
CA ILE A 213 16.56 125.84 66.45
C ILE A 213 16.05 124.41 66.68
N VAL A 214 15.29 124.17 67.76
CA VAL A 214 14.72 122.84 68.05
C VAL A 214 13.71 122.43 66.98
N ALA A 215 12.83 123.35 66.55
CA ALA A 215 11.83 123.08 65.53
C ALA A 215 12.47 122.76 64.16
N ASP A 216 13.51 123.49 63.74
CA ASP A 216 14.26 123.17 62.51
C ASP A 216 15.01 121.84 62.62
N GLU A 217 15.54 121.47 63.79
CA GLU A 217 16.17 120.16 63.99
C GLU A 217 15.13 119.02 63.94
N VAL A 218 13.95 119.19 64.55
CA VAL A 218 12.84 118.22 64.47
C VAL A 218 12.33 118.09 63.03
N LYS A 219 12.23 119.20 62.30
CA LYS A 219 11.84 119.22 60.89
C LYS A 219 12.83 118.39 60.06
N LYS A 220 14.13 118.61 60.26
CA LYS A 220 15.19 117.89 59.55
C LYS A 220 15.20 116.40 59.89
N LEU A 221 14.97 116.04 61.16
CA LEU A 221 14.81 114.65 61.59
C LEU A 221 13.57 113.99 60.94
N ALA A 222 12.46 114.73 60.83
CA ALA A 222 11.25 114.25 60.19
C ALA A 222 11.43 114.04 58.67
N GLU A 223 12.09 114.96 57.97
CA GLU A 223 12.47 114.79 56.56
C GLU A 223 13.40 113.58 56.36
N GLN A 224 14.39 113.39 57.24
CA GLN A 224 15.27 112.21 57.23
C GLN A 224 14.53 110.90 57.52
N SER A 225 13.56 110.89 58.44
CA SER A 225 12.71 109.72 58.71
C SER A 225 11.81 109.39 57.53
N SER A 226 11.20 110.39 56.88
CA SER A 226 10.38 110.20 55.67
C SER A 226 11.23 109.64 54.51
N GLN A 227 12.42 110.19 54.28
CA GLN A 227 13.36 109.66 53.28
C GLN A 227 13.78 108.20 53.58
N SER A 228 14.14 107.90 54.83
CA SER A 228 14.52 106.55 55.24
C SER A 228 13.37 105.55 55.09
N ALA A 229 12.13 105.99 55.38
CA ALA A 229 10.94 105.18 55.17
C ALA A 229 10.70 104.89 53.67
N GLY A 230 10.91 105.88 52.80
CA GLY A 230 10.85 105.68 51.34
C GLY A 230 11.90 104.68 50.82
N GLU A 231 13.12 104.71 51.35
CA GLU A 231 14.15 103.69 51.04
C GLU A 231 13.72 102.28 51.49
N ILE A 232 13.13 102.16 52.69
CA ILE A 232 12.57 100.90 53.18
C ILE A 232 11.43 100.41 52.27
N GLU A 233 10.56 101.29 51.80
CA GLU A 233 9.46 100.94 50.89
C GLU A 233 9.98 100.34 49.58
N ILE A 234 11.03 100.92 48.98
CA ILE A 234 11.67 100.38 47.77
C ILE A 234 12.22 98.97 48.03
N ILE A 235 12.88 98.75 49.18
CA ILE A 235 13.43 97.45 49.56
C ILE A 235 12.32 96.42 49.73
N ILE A 236 11.22 96.78 50.42
CA ILE A 236 10.09 95.88 50.65
C ILE A 236 9.36 95.53 49.35
N ASN A 237 9.18 96.49 48.45
CA ASN A 237 8.63 96.23 47.12
C ASN A 237 9.50 95.24 46.33
N SER A 238 10.83 95.39 46.39
CA SER A 238 11.76 94.43 45.77
C SER A 238 11.70 93.03 46.42
N ILE A 239 11.53 92.95 47.75
CA ILE A 239 11.34 91.67 48.45
C ILE A 239 10.03 91.01 48.01
N MET A 240 8.94 91.76 47.92
CA MET A 240 7.63 91.27 47.48
C MET A 240 7.67 90.72 46.06
N GLU A 241 8.34 91.41 45.14
CA GLU A 241 8.55 90.94 43.77
C GLU A 241 9.30 89.59 43.75
N LYS A 242 10.42 89.49 44.48
CA LYS A 242 11.20 88.24 44.59
C LYS A 242 10.39 87.10 45.21
N VAL A 243 9.58 87.40 46.22
CA VAL A 243 8.69 86.42 46.89
C VAL A 243 7.63 85.88 45.91
N ASN A 244 7.02 86.74 45.10
CA ASN A 244 6.06 86.31 44.09
C ASN A 244 6.74 85.43 43.03
N ASN A 245 7.92 85.82 42.54
CA ASN A 245 8.68 85.02 41.56
C ASN A 245 9.03 83.63 42.12
N ILE A 246 9.53 83.56 43.36
CA ILE A 246 9.84 82.28 44.02
C ILE A 246 8.58 81.42 44.19
N THR A 247 7.42 82.03 44.47
CA THR A 247 6.16 81.31 44.60
C THR A 247 5.74 80.66 43.28
N GLU A 248 5.82 81.40 42.18
CA GLU A 248 5.54 80.89 40.83
C GLU A 248 6.50 79.76 40.44
N GLU A 249 7.81 79.91 40.73
CA GLU A 249 8.79 78.85 40.50
C GLU A 249 8.47 77.56 41.29
N ILE A 250 8.05 77.68 42.55
CA ILE A 250 7.66 76.53 43.38
C ILE A 250 6.39 75.86 42.85
N GLU A 251 5.37 76.63 42.44
CA GLU A 251 4.15 76.07 41.85
C GLU A 251 4.44 75.29 40.57
N ASN A 252 5.31 75.85 39.71
CA ASN A 252 5.78 75.18 38.50
C ASN A 252 6.56 73.91 38.82
N GLU A 253 7.45 73.92 39.82
CA GLU A 253 8.21 72.73 40.24
C GLU A 253 7.30 71.62 40.77
N VAL A 254 6.29 71.96 41.58
CA VAL A 254 5.27 71.01 42.05
C VAL A 254 4.47 70.42 40.88
N GLY A 255 4.10 71.25 39.89
CA GLY A 255 3.44 70.80 38.67
C GLY A 255 4.28 69.79 37.88
N ARG A 256 5.54 70.14 37.60
CA ARG A 256 6.50 69.28 36.89
C ARG A 256 6.78 67.97 37.63
N SER A 257 6.92 68.03 38.96
CA SER A 257 7.14 66.83 39.78
C SER A 257 5.96 65.86 39.69
N LYS A 258 4.70 66.35 39.71
CA LYS A 258 3.51 65.51 39.51
C LYS A 258 3.49 64.85 38.14
N GLU A 259 3.82 65.58 37.08
CA GLU A 259 3.90 65.04 35.72
C GLU A 259 5.00 63.96 35.61
N ASN A 260 6.16 64.16 36.24
CA ASN A 260 7.22 63.16 36.32
C ASN A 260 6.75 61.89 37.04
N ILE A 261 6.03 62.01 38.16
CA ILE A 261 5.45 60.87 38.88
C ILE A 261 4.47 60.11 37.98
N THR A 262 3.59 60.81 37.25
CA THR A 262 2.67 60.17 36.30
C THR A 262 3.42 59.41 35.22
N THR A 263 4.46 60.02 34.64
CA THR A 263 5.29 59.39 33.59
C THR A 263 6.02 58.15 34.10
N ILE A 264 6.61 58.20 35.30
CA ILE A 264 7.26 57.03 35.91
C ILE A 264 6.27 55.90 36.17
N ASN A 265 5.08 56.21 36.67
CA ASN A 265 4.04 55.19 36.89
C ASN A 265 3.59 54.52 35.58
N GLN A 266 3.51 55.28 34.48
CA GLN A 266 3.24 54.71 33.16
C GLN A 266 4.36 53.76 32.72
N SER A 267 5.63 54.14 32.89
CA SER A 267 6.79 53.28 32.61
C SER A 267 6.78 51.99 33.45
N LYS A 268 6.40 52.09 34.74
CA LYS A 268 6.25 50.92 35.61
C LYS A 268 5.17 49.96 35.10
N ASN A 269 4.03 50.47 34.63
CA ASN A 269 3.00 49.63 34.03
C ASN A 269 3.49 48.93 32.76
N GLN A 270 4.28 49.61 31.92
CA GLN A 270 4.91 49.00 30.75
C GLN A 270 5.88 47.88 31.13
N LEU A 271 6.68 48.06 32.19
CA LEU A 271 7.52 46.97 32.74
C LEU A 271 6.68 45.76 33.18
N GLY A 272 5.52 45.98 33.77
CA GLY A 272 4.58 44.89 34.11
C GLY A 272 4.14 44.08 32.88
N HIS A 273 3.86 44.76 31.75
CA HIS A 273 3.55 44.06 30.49
C HIS A 273 4.76 43.28 29.94
N ILE A 274 5.97 43.84 30.05
CA ILE A 274 7.21 43.15 29.66
C ILE A 274 7.43 41.89 30.50
N LEU A 275 7.20 41.97 31.82
CA LEU A 275 7.31 40.83 32.72
C LEU A 275 6.37 39.70 32.28
N GLN A 276 5.08 40.02 32.09
CA GLN A 276 4.09 39.02 31.65
C GLN A 276 4.45 38.40 30.30
N SER A 277 4.91 39.21 29.33
CA SER A 277 5.34 38.72 28.03
C SER A 277 6.56 37.81 28.13
N THR A 278 7.48 38.11 29.05
CA THR A 278 8.68 37.31 29.30
C THR A 278 8.33 35.97 29.93
N GLU A 279 7.43 35.95 30.92
CA GLU A 279 6.92 34.70 31.52
C GLU A 279 6.19 33.83 30.50
N ASN A 280 5.35 34.44 29.64
CA ASN A 280 4.69 33.71 28.56
C ASN A 280 5.71 33.10 27.58
N THR A 281 6.77 33.83 27.27
CA THR A 281 7.87 33.35 26.41
C THR A 281 8.58 32.16 27.06
N TYR A 282 8.89 32.25 28.36
CA TYR A 282 9.49 31.15 29.11
C TYR A 282 8.65 29.87 29.04
N ASN A 283 7.35 29.97 29.31
CA ASN A 283 6.42 28.83 29.30
C ASN A 283 6.26 28.23 27.88
N ALA A 284 6.21 29.08 26.86
CA ALA A 284 6.13 28.62 25.46
C ALA A 284 7.38 27.83 25.08
N VAL A 285 8.56 28.32 25.46
CA VAL A 285 9.83 27.64 25.19
C VAL A 285 9.98 26.36 26.02
N GLU A 286 9.49 26.31 27.25
CA GLU A 286 9.42 25.08 28.05
C GLU A 286 8.57 24.00 27.35
N SER A 287 7.45 24.40 26.76
CA SER A 287 6.62 23.49 25.97
C SER A 287 7.36 22.96 24.73
N ILE A 288 8.10 23.83 24.02
CA ILE A 288 8.94 23.44 22.88
C ILE A 288 10.04 22.46 23.31
N TYR A 289 10.69 22.73 24.44
CA TYR A 289 11.72 21.85 24.99
C TYR A 289 11.18 20.44 25.27
N ASN A 290 10.02 20.34 25.92
CA ASN A 290 9.39 19.06 26.24
C ASN A 290 9.01 18.28 24.97
N LEU A 291 8.44 18.96 23.96
CA LEU A 291 8.14 18.35 22.66
C LEU A 291 9.40 17.82 21.96
N ALA A 292 10.48 18.61 21.99
CA ALA A 292 11.76 18.20 21.42
C ALA A 292 12.34 16.97 22.15
N GLU A 293 12.21 16.86 23.48
CA GLU A 293 12.61 15.64 24.22
C GLU A 293 11.79 14.41 23.83
N GLU A 294 10.49 14.57 23.53
CA GLU A 294 9.67 13.48 23.01
C GLU A 294 10.10 13.06 21.60
N GLU A 295 10.44 14.01 20.73
CA GLU A 295 10.92 13.70 19.38
C GLU A 295 12.24 12.91 19.39
N VAL A 296 13.14 13.15 20.36
CA VAL A 296 14.36 12.33 20.53
C VAL A 296 14.00 10.85 20.76
N LYS A 297 12.98 10.57 21.56
CA LYS A 297 12.52 9.18 21.80
C LYS A 297 11.89 8.58 20.54
N ILE A 298 11.16 9.38 19.77
CA ILE A 298 10.56 8.96 18.51
C ILE A 298 11.65 8.59 17.49
N ILE A 299 12.75 9.36 17.42
CA ILE A 299 13.90 9.03 16.56
C ILE A 299 14.49 7.65 16.89
N GLN A 300 14.60 7.29 18.17
CA GLN A 300 15.10 5.97 18.56
C GLN A 300 14.20 4.86 18.01
N ILE A 301 12.88 5.03 18.07
CA ILE A 301 11.91 4.09 17.49
C ILE A 301 12.05 4.02 15.96
N PHE A 302 12.29 5.16 15.30
CA PHE A 302 12.56 5.18 13.85
C PHE A 302 13.83 4.39 13.50
N ASN A 303 14.92 4.58 14.25
CA ASN A 303 16.16 3.84 14.04
C ASN A 303 15.94 2.31 14.18
N GLU A 304 15.20 1.88 15.21
CA GLU A 304 14.84 0.45 15.36
C GLU A 304 13.98 -0.06 14.20
N ALA A 305 13.05 0.76 13.68
CA ALA A 305 12.22 0.40 12.54
C ALA A 305 13.05 0.28 11.26
N ILE A 306 13.97 1.22 11.03
CA ILE A 306 14.91 1.19 9.91
C ILE A 306 15.74 -0.09 9.96
N GLU A 307 16.31 -0.46 11.12
CA GLU A 307 17.07 -1.70 11.28
C GLU A 307 16.23 -2.95 10.92
N LYS A 308 14.98 -3.01 11.39
CA LYS A 308 14.06 -4.12 11.05
C LYS A 308 13.78 -4.20 9.55
N ILE A 309 13.61 -3.07 8.88
CA ILE A 309 13.37 -3.00 7.43
C ILE A 309 14.64 -3.41 6.67
N THR A 310 15.82 -3.00 7.12
CA THR A 310 17.11 -3.46 6.56
C THR A 310 17.21 -4.98 6.58
N LEU A 311 16.94 -5.61 7.73
CA LEU A 311 16.95 -7.07 7.86
C LEU A 311 15.88 -7.75 6.99
N ALA A 312 14.79 -7.06 6.65
CA ALA A 312 13.76 -7.59 5.75
C ALA A 312 14.20 -7.48 4.27
N ALA A 313 14.84 -6.40 3.89
CA ALA A 313 15.40 -6.21 2.54
C ALA A 313 16.53 -7.22 2.25
N GLU A 314 17.42 -7.45 3.23
CA GLU A 314 18.47 -8.47 3.14
C GLU A 314 17.88 -9.88 2.98
N ARG A 315 16.87 -10.22 3.79
CA ARG A 315 16.15 -11.50 3.67
C ARG A 315 15.48 -11.65 2.32
N SER A 316 14.85 -10.60 1.80
CA SER A 316 14.20 -10.63 0.47
C SER A 316 15.21 -10.88 -0.64
N THR A 317 16.41 -10.28 -0.54
CA THR A 317 17.52 -10.54 -1.47
C THR A 317 17.99 -11.99 -1.40
N SER A 318 18.16 -12.54 -0.20
CA SER A 318 18.53 -13.95 0.00
C SER A 318 17.48 -14.90 -0.57
N PHE A 319 16.19 -14.65 -0.30
CA PHE A 319 15.10 -15.45 -0.83
C PHE A 319 15.02 -15.38 -2.35
N ALA A 320 15.22 -14.21 -2.95
CA ALA A 320 15.26 -14.07 -4.39
C ALA A 320 16.41 -14.88 -5.02
N GLN A 321 17.59 -14.90 -4.39
CA GLN A 321 18.72 -15.71 -4.86
C GLN A 321 18.44 -17.21 -4.76
N GLU A 322 17.88 -17.68 -3.64
CA GLU A 322 17.50 -19.09 -3.46
C GLU A 322 16.42 -19.50 -4.46
N ALA A 323 15.38 -18.69 -4.63
CA ALA A 323 14.31 -18.94 -5.58
C ALA A 323 14.82 -18.96 -7.03
N ALA A 324 15.74 -18.07 -7.40
CA ALA A 324 16.37 -18.08 -8.71
C ALA A 324 17.13 -19.38 -8.99
N ALA A 325 17.83 -19.93 -7.98
CA ALA A 325 18.52 -21.21 -8.09
C ALA A 325 17.51 -22.36 -8.27
N SER A 326 16.42 -22.39 -7.50
CA SER A 326 15.36 -23.40 -7.66
C SER A 326 14.70 -23.35 -9.04
N VAL A 327 14.43 -22.15 -9.57
CA VAL A 327 13.88 -21.97 -10.92
C VAL A 327 14.83 -22.51 -12.00
N GLN A 328 16.14 -22.32 -11.84
CA GLN A 328 17.13 -22.91 -12.75
C GLN A 328 17.10 -24.44 -12.71
N GLU A 329 16.99 -25.04 -11.52
CA GLU A 329 16.88 -26.50 -11.36
C GLU A 329 15.59 -27.06 -11.95
N GLU A 330 14.45 -26.38 -11.77
CA GLU A 330 13.16 -26.75 -12.37
C GLU A 330 13.20 -26.69 -13.89
N THR A 331 13.76 -25.62 -14.44
CA THR A 331 13.92 -25.46 -15.91
C THR A 331 14.78 -26.58 -16.49
N ALA A 332 15.90 -26.91 -15.83
CA ALA A 332 16.75 -28.03 -16.23
C ALA A 332 16.01 -29.38 -16.14
N SER A 333 15.19 -29.57 -15.10
CA SER A 333 14.37 -30.77 -14.92
C SER A 333 13.30 -30.91 -16.00
N ALA A 334 12.64 -29.81 -16.37
CA ALA A 334 11.69 -29.76 -17.48
C ALA A 334 12.34 -30.17 -18.81
N GLN A 335 13.55 -29.67 -19.07
CA GLN A 335 14.32 -30.04 -20.26
C GLN A 335 14.64 -31.55 -20.30
N MET A 336 15.06 -32.13 -19.17
CA MET A 336 15.31 -33.57 -19.07
C MET A 336 14.03 -34.41 -19.26
N MET A 337 12.89 -33.91 -18.80
CA MET A 337 11.59 -34.55 -19.05
C MET A 337 11.25 -34.55 -20.54
N PHE A 338 11.43 -33.43 -21.25
CA PHE A 338 11.21 -33.37 -22.70
C PHE A 338 12.04 -34.40 -23.46
N GLU A 339 13.31 -34.55 -23.13
CA GLU A 339 14.19 -35.56 -23.75
C GLU A 339 13.69 -36.98 -23.47
N SER A 340 13.26 -37.25 -22.24
CA SER A 340 12.73 -38.56 -21.83
C SER A 340 11.42 -38.90 -22.52
N ILE A 341 10.50 -37.93 -22.61
CA ILE A 341 9.21 -38.03 -23.32
C ILE A 341 9.44 -38.31 -24.80
N LYS A 342 10.38 -37.59 -25.43
CA LYS A 342 10.76 -37.83 -26.84
C LYS A 342 11.28 -39.26 -27.04
N LYS A 343 12.12 -39.75 -26.13
CA LYS A 343 12.64 -41.13 -26.20
C LYS A 343 11.54 -42.18 -26.02
N LEU A 344 10.60 -41.95 -25.11
CA LEU A 344 9.42 -42.81 -24.95
C LEU A 344 8.56 -42.83 -26.21
N GLY A 345 8.30 -41.66 -26.82
CA GLY A 345 7.56 -41.56 -28.07
C GLY A 345 8.20 -42.37 -29.21
N LEU A 346 9.54 -42.33 -29.33
CA LEU A 346 10.27 -43.16 -30.29
C LEU A 346 10.10 -44.66 -30.01
N MET A 347 10.24 -45.09 -28.75
CA MET A 347 10.03 -46.50 -28.37
C MET A 347 8.62 -47.00 -28.68
N THR A 348 7.61 -46.17 -28.41
CA THR A 348 6.21 -46.47 -28.74
C THR A 348 5.97 -46.55 -30.25
N SER A 349 6.64 -45.69 -31.03
CA SER A 349 6.61 -45.76 -32.51
C SER A 349 7.29 -47.04 -33.04
N ASP A 350 8.39 -47.47 -32.43
CA ASP A 350 9.09 -48.70 -32.81
C ASP A 350 8.20 -49.93 -32.54
N ILE A 351 7.56 -49.98 -31.36
CA ILE A 351 6.60 -51.04 -31.01
C ILE A 351 5.43 -51.05 -32.01
N GLN A 352 4.91 -49.87 -32.36
CA GLN A 352 3.83 -49.75 -33.34
C GLN A 352 4.22 -50.33 -34.69
N THR A 353 5.44 -50.04 -35.14
CA THR A 353 5.99 -50.55 -36.41
C THR A 353 6.13 -52.08 -36.38
N ILE A 354 6.60 -52.64 -35.27
CA ILE A 354 6.70 -54.09 -35.08
C ILE A 354 5.32 -54.74 -35.13
N ILE A 355 4.33 -54.18 -34.43
CA ILE A 355 2.96 -54.72 -34.43
C ILE A 355 2.35 -54.69 -35.84
N ASN A 356 2.50 -53.58 -36.55
CA ASN A 356 2.02 -53.45 -37.92
C ASN A 356 2.66 -54.50 -38.86
N GLY A 357 3.90 -54.92 -38.59
CA GLY A 357 4.56 -56.01 -39.33
C GLY A 357 3.93 -57.40 -39.15
N PHE A 358 3.23 -57.66 -38.03
CA PHE A 358 2.50 -58.90 -37.74
C PHE A 358 1.04 -58.89 -38.20
N VAL A 359 0.60 -57.75 -38.74
CA VAL A 359 -0.74 -57.56 -39.29
C VAL A 359 -0.54 -57.12 -40.74
N LYS A 360 -0.15 -58.05 -41.62
CA LYS A 360 -0.13 -57.76 -43.07
C LYS A 360 -1.52 -57.30 -43.51
N GLU A 361 -1.57 -56.28 -44.38
CA GLU A 361 -2.82 -55.71 -44.92
C GLU A 361 -3.78 -56.82 -45.36
N PHE A 362 -4.91 -56.92 -44.67
CA PHE A 362 -6.00 -57.78 -45.11
C PHE A 362 -6.59 -57.20 -46.39
N ILE A 363 -6.34 -57.85 -47.51
CA ILE A 363 -6.93 -57.42 -48.77
C ILE A 363 -8.37 -57.93 -48.83
N MET A 364 -9.32 -57.05 -48.55
CA MET A 364 -10.75 -57.36 -48.71
C MET A 364 -11.06 -57.74 -50.16
N ASP A 365 -11.63 -58.93 -50.37
CA ASP A 365 -12.16 -59.36 -51.66
C ASP A 365 -13.45 -58.59 -52.03
N GLY A 366 -13.94 -58.73 -53.26
CA GLY A 366 -15.15 -58.04 -53.71
C GLY A 366 -16.41 -58.38 -52.91
N ARG A 367 -16.47 -59.57 -52.28
CA ARG A 367 -17.59 -59.98 -51.41
C ARG A 367 -17.48 -59.31 -50.04
N MET A 368 -16.29 -59.26 -49.46
CA MET A 368 -16.02 -58.57 -48.20
C MET A 368 -16.32 -57.07 -48.29
N LYS A 369 -15.93 -56.40 -49.39
CA LYS A 369 -16.29 -54.99 -49.63
C LYS A 369 -17.80 -54.78 -49.73
N SER A 370 -18.50 -55.70 -50.40
CA SER A 370 -19.97 -55.67 -50.45
C SER A 370 -20.59 -55.88 -49.06
N LEU A 371 -20.00 -56.73 -48.23
CA LEU A 371 -20.46 -56.97 -46.86
C LEU A 371 -20.28 -55.73 -45.98
N VAL A 372 -19.14 -55.04 -46.08
CA VAL A 372 -18.89 -53.77 -45.38
C VAL A 372 -19.91 -52.71 -45.80
N ASN A 373 -20.18 -52.57 -47.10
CA ASN A 373 -21.20 -51.63 -47.58
C ASN A 373 -22.60 -51.97 -47.04
N ASN A 374 -22.98 -53.25 -47.03
CA ASN A 374 -24.25 -53.69 -46.42
C ASN A 374 -24.29 -53.37 -44.92
N GLY A 375 -23.18 -53.57 -44.20
CA GLY A 375 -23.06 -53.23 -42.79
C GLY A 375 -23.21 -51.73 -42.52
N ILE A 376 -22.62 -50.88 -43.39
CA ILE A 376 -22.78 -49.43 -43.32
C ILE A 376 -24.24 -49.04 -43.52
N GLU A 377 -24.91 -49.61 -44.52
CA GLU A 377 -26.33 -49.32 -44.78
C GLU A 377 -27.21 -49.72 -43.59
N VAL A 378 -26.98 -50.89 -43.00
CA VAL A 378 -27.73 -51.34 -41.82
C VAL A 378 -27.50 -50.43 -40.62
N LEU A 379 -26.25 -50.05 -40.33
CA LEU A 379 -25.97 -49.15 -39.21
C LEU A 379 -26.52 -47.74 -39.45
N LYS A 380 -26.52 -47.25 -40.70
CA LYS A 380 -27.16 -45.97 -41.07
C LYS A 380 -28.68 -46.03 -40.90
N ASP A 381 -29.33 -47.07 -41.41
CA ASP A 381 -30.78 -47.25 -41.23
C ASP A 381 -31.15 -47.38 -39.75
N THR A 382 -30.36 -48.16 -39.00
CA THR A 382 -30.55 -48.33 -37.56
C THR A 382 -30.33 -47.01 -36.81
N SER A 383 -29.32 -46.21 -37.19
CA SER A 383 -29.05 -44.90 -36.56
C SER A 383 -30.20 -43.89 -36.74
N GLN A 384 -31.05 -44.06 -37.76
CA GLN A 384 -32.23 -43.23 -38.00
C GLN A 384 -33.45 -43.67 -37.18
N ASN A 385 -33.35 -44.78 -36.43
CA ASN A 385 -34.41 -45.23 -35.56
C ASN A 385 -34.59 -44.24 -34.40
N LYS A 386 -35.70 -43.49 -34.42
CA LYS A 386 -36.02 -42.46 -33.42
C LYS A 386 -35.94 -42.95 -31.97
N LYS A 387 -36.16 -44.25 -31.74
CA LYS A 387 -36.07 -44.86 -30.41
C LYS A 387 -34.64 -44.89 -29.84
N LEU A 388 -33.61 -44.73 -30.66
CA LEU A 388 -32.21 -44.62 -30.22
C LEU A 388 -31.82 -43.19 -29.79
N HIS A 389 -32.64 -42.17 -30.10
CA HIS A 389 -32.27 -40.78 -29.82
C HIS A 389 -32.10 -40.48 -28.33
N ASP A 390 -32.85 -41.17 -27.48
CA ASP A 390 -32.78 -41.01 -26.01
C ASP A 390 -31.63 -41.81 -25.38
N MET A 391 -30.88 -42.59 -26.17
CA MET A 391 -29.75 -43.42 -25.71
C MET A 391 -30.11 -44.32 -24.52
N ASN A 392 -31.39 -44.74 -24.46
CA ASN A 392 -31.88 -45.60 -23.39
C ASN A 392 -31.31 -47.01 -23.57
N GLU A 393 -30.72 -47.54 -22.51
CA GLU A 393 -30.06 -48.85 -22.50
C GLU A 393 -30.99 -49.99 -22.92
N PHE A 394 -32.19 -50.10 -22.31
CA PHE A 394 -33.12 -51.20 -22.57
C PHE A 394 -33.62 -51.16 -24.02
N VAL A 395 -34.00 -49.98 -24.49
CA VAL A 395 -34.48 -49.77 -25.87
C VAL A 395 -33.37 -50.03 -26.88
N SER A 396 -32.14 -49.58 -26.59
CA SER A 396 -30.98 -49.85 -27.44
C SER A 396 -30.69 -51.35 -27.52
N CYS A 397 -30.77 -52.08 -26.40
CA CYS A 397 -30.60 -53.54 -26.39
C CYS A 397 -31.64 -54.25 -27.28
N GLU A 398 -32.93 -53.89 -27.19
CA GLU A 398 -33.97 -54.50 -28.02
C GLU A 398 -33.71 -54.29 -29.52
N ILE A 399 -33.31 -53.08 -29.91
CA ILE A 399 -33.03 -52.74 -31.30
C ILE A 399 -31.80 -53.51 -31.80
N LEU A 400 -30.70 -53.51 -31.05
CA LEU A 400 -29.48 -54.24 -31.46
C LEU A 400 -29.71 -55.76 -31.51
N LEU A 401 -30.54 -56.34 -30.63
CA LEU A 401 -30.89 -57.76 -30.69
C LEU A 401 -31.70 -58.13 -31.94
N ILE A 402 -32.59 -57.23 -32.38
CA ILE A 402 -33.34 -57.43 -33.63
C ILE A 402 -32.40 -57.39 -34.83
N GLU A 403 -31.52 -56.40 -34.88
CA GLU A 403 -30.58 -56.22 -35.99
C GLU A 403 -29.53 -57.34 -36.03
N MET A 404 -29.02 -57.78 -34.87
CA MET A 404 -28.11 -58.94 -34.77
C MET A 404 -28.76 -60.22 -35.30
N LYS A 405 -30.07 -60.43 -35.07
CA LYS A 405 -30.81 -61.60 -35.57
C LYS A 405 -31.09 -61.55 -37.06
N LYS A 406 -31.35 -60.36 -37.61
CA LYS A 406 -31.59 -60.16 -39.06
C LYS A 406 -30.29 -60.25 -39.86
N HIS A 407 -29.18 -59.78 -39.27
CA HIS A 407 -27.91 -59.58 -39.95
C HIS A 407 -26.79 -60.38 -39.26
N ASN A 408 -26.69 -61.66 -39.63
CA ASN A 408 -25.74 -62.61 -39.03
C ASN A 408 -24.26 -62.33 -39.31
N PHE A 409 -23.94 -61.26 -40.04
CA PHE A 409 -22.58 -60.84 -40.36
C PHE A 409 -21.97 -59.88 -39.34
N PHE A 410 -22.76 -59.31 -38.41
CA PHE A 410 -22.22 -58.57 -37.27
C PHE A 410 -21.74 -59.53 -36.19
N GLU A 411 -20.52 -59.33 -35.70
CA GLU A 411 -19.99 -60.00 -34.52
C GLU A 411 -20.45 -59.28 -33.24
N LEU A 412 -20.34 -57.96 -33.26
CA LEU A 412 -20.67 -57.09 -32.14
C LEU A 412 -21.49 -55.92 -32.68
N LEU A 413 -22.53 -55.54 -31.95
CA LEU A 413 -23.26 -54.30 -32.15
C LEU A 413 -23.25 -53.52 -30.84
N ALA A 414 -22.96 -52.23 -30.89
CA ALA A 414 -23.00 -51.39 -29.71
C ALA A 414 -23.57 -50.00 -29.98
N VAL A 415 -24.18 -49.43 -28.95
CA VAL A 415 -24.63 -48.05 -28.91
C VAL A 415 -23.90 -47.35 -27.77
N MET A 416 -23.38 -46.16 -28.03
CA MET A 416 -22.66 -45.33 -27.06
C MET A 416 -23.24 -43.92 -27.05
N ASN A 417 -23.32 -43.28 -25.89
CA ASN A 417 -23.74 -41.89 -25.80
C ASN A 417 -22.61 -40.92 -26.24
N ASN A 418 -22.91 -39.63 -26.25
CA ASN A 418 -21.95 -38.57 -26.63
C ASN A 418 -20.72 -38.41 -25.71
N THR A 419 -20.69 -39.03 -24.54
CA THR A 419 -19.52 -39.07 -23.64
C THR A 419 -18.67 -40.33 -23.82
N GLY A 420 -19.09 -41.27 -24.69
CA GLY A 420 -18.40 -42.53 -24.96
C GLY A 420 -18.80 -43.70 -24.06
N ASP A 421 -19.79 -43.52 -23.19
CA ASP A 421 -20.31 -44.60 -22.35
C ASP A 421 -21.19 -45.54 -23.16
N SER A 422 -20.85 -46.83 -23.16
CA SER A 422 -21.65 -47.86 -23.80
C SER A 422 -23.02 -48.01 -23.13
N LYS A 423 -24.09 -47.89 -23.91
CA LYS A 423 -25.48 -48.07 -23.48
C LYS A 423 -25.98 -49.48 -23.72
N ALA A 424 -25.56 -50.11 -24.81
CA ALA A 424 -25.87 -51.51 -25.10
C ALA A 424 -24.73 -52.10 -25.91
N ILE A 425 -24.35 -53.34 -25.61
CA ILE A 425 -23.36 -54.11 -26.38
C ILE A 425 -23.89 -55.53 -26.54
N ILE A 426 -24.17 -55.94 -27.78
CA ILE A 426 -24.67 -57.27 -28.14
C ILE A 426 -23.58 -58.01 -28.92
N LEU A 427 -23.23 -59.20 -28.46
CA LEU A 427 -22.40 -60.16 -29.20
C LEU A 427 -23.28 -61.16 -29.95
N ARG A 428 -22.82 -61.66 -31.09
CA ARG A 428 -23.56 -62.56 -32.00
C ARG A 428 -24.21 -63.79 -31.31
N ASP A 429 -23.54 -64.37 -30.32
CA ASP A 429 -24.01 -65.58 -29.62
C ASP A 429 -24.67 -65.28 -28.25
N SER A 430 -24.91 -64.00 -27.94
CA SER A 430 -25.51 -63.55 -26.68
C SER A 430 -26.96 -63.09 -26.86
N ASN A 431 -27.84 -63.53 -25.95
CA ASN A 431 -29.25 -63.12 -25.91
C ASN A 431 -29.52 -61.90 -25.00
N HIS A 432 -28.46 -61.29 -24.46
CA HIS A 432 -28.52 -60.14 -23.55
C HIS A 432 -27.34 -59.21 -23.83
N SER A 433 -27.42 -57.97 -23.34
CA SER A 433 -26.25 -57.08 -23.34
C SER A 433 -25.19 -57.64 -22.41
N ASP A 434 -23.97 -57.74 -22.91
CA ASP A 434 -22.85 -58.21 -22.12
C ASP A 434 -22.41 -57.11 -21.14
N GLU A 435 -22.55 -57.36 -19.84
CA GLU A 435 -22.20 -56.38 -18.80
C GLU A 435 -20.70 -56.34 -18.49
N GLU A 436 -19.93 -57.39 -18.82
CA GLU A 436 -18.50 -57.45 -18.53
C GLU A 436 -17.67 -56.54 -19.45
N ILE A 437 -18.22 -56.19 -20.61
CA ILE A 437 -17.58 -55.33 -21.61
C ILE A 437 -18.20 -53.94 -21.70
N LYS A 438 -19.07 -53.55 -20.76
CA LYS A 438 -19.53 -52.15 -20.67
C LYS A 438 -18.41 -51.25 -20.16
N GLY A 439 -18.31 -50.05 -20.73
CA GLY A 439 -17.29 -49.09 -20.34
C GLY A 439 -17.33 -47.79 -21.14
N ASN A 440 -16.34 -46.93 -20.91
CA ASN A 440 -16.16 -45.71 -21.68
C ASN A 440 -15.13 -45.91 -22.80
N TYR A 441 -15.55 -45.64 -24.03
CA TYR A 441 -14.79 -45.85 -25.26
C TYR A 441 -14.46 -44.53 -25.98
N ALA A 442 -14.53 -43.38 -25.31
CA ALA A 442 -14.29 -42.07 -25.92
C ALA A 442 -12.89 -41.90 -26.53
N HIS A 443 -11.91 -42.68 -26.05
CA HIS A 443 -10.54 -42.69 -26.56
C HIS A 443 -10.39 -43.44 -27.90
N ARG A 444 -11.41 -44.19 -28.35
CA ARG A 444 -11.30 -45.02 -29.55
C ARG A 444 -11.44 -44.18 -30.84
N PRO A 445 -10.64 -44.43 -31.89
CA PRO A 445 -10.72 -43.67 -33.15
C PRO A 445 -12.12 -43.67 -33.78
N TYR A 446 -12.81 -44.81 -33.74
CA TYR A 446 -14.17 -44.90 -34.28
C TYR A 446 -15.17 -43.98 -33.57
N PHE A 447 -14.97 -43.74 -32.27
CA PHE A 447 -15.81 -42.84 -31.49
C PHE A 447 -15.47 -41.39 -31.80
N GLN A 448 -14.18 -41.06 -31.78
CA GLN A 448 -13.69 -39.71 -32.03
C GLN A 448 -14.09 -39.16 -33.40
N GLU A 449 -14.13 -40.00 -34.43
CA GLU A 449 -14.57 -39.60 -35.77
C GLU A 449 -16.10 -39.63 -35.92
N ALA A 450 -16.77 -40.67 -35.42
CA ALA A 450 -18.22 -40.77 -35.55
C ALA A 450 -18.96 -39.67 -34.78
N ILE A 451 -18.44 -39.23 -33.62
CA ILE A 451 -19.05 -38.13 -32.86
C ILE A 451 -18.88 -36.74 -33.51
N LYS A 452 -18.01 -36.62 -34.52
CA LYS A 452 -17.90 -35.42 -35.38
C LYS A 452 -18.93 -35.41 -36.52
N GLY A 453 -19.68 -36.50 -36.68
CA GLY A 453 -20.73 -36.63 -37.70
C GLY A 453 -20.32 -37.43 -38.94
N GLU A 454 -19.13 -38.02 -38.96
CA GLU A 454 -18.63 -38.80 -40.10
C GLU A 454 -18.83 -40.31 -39.88
N THR A 455 -19.03 -41.09 -40.94
CA THR A 455 -19.01 -42.56 -40.80
C THR A 455 -17.56 -43.02 -40.70
N PHE A 456 -17.19 -43.64 -39.60
CA PHE A 456 -15.87 -44.26 -39.45
C PHE A 456 -15.89 -45.70 -39.93
N ILE A 457 -14.84 -46.10 -40.63
CA ILE A 457 -14.59 -47.48 -41.02
C ILE A 457 -13.14 -47.77 -40.64
N SER A 458 -12.92 -48.78 -39.80
CA SER A 458 -11.56 -49.19 -39.48
C SER A 458 -10.92 -49.90 -40.69
N GLU A 459 -9.59 -49.87 -40.76
CA GLU A 459 -8.89 -50.91 -41.50
C GLU A 459 -9.28 -52.29 -40.90
N PRO A 460 -9.28 -53.37 -41.69
CA PRO A 460 -9.58 -54.70 -41.17
C PRO A 460 -8.59 -55.07 -40.06
N TYR A 461 -9.12 -55.46 -38.91
CA TYR A 461 -8.34 -55.90 -37.75
C TYR A 461 -8.86 -57.24 -37.25
N ILE A 462 -8.12 -57.89 -36.36
CA ILE A 462 -8.56 -59.13 -35.74
C ILE A 462 -9.32 -58.77 -34.47
N SER A 463 -10.60 -59.13 -34.40
CA SER A 463 -11.40 -58.92 -33.20
C SER A 463 -10.84 -59.69 -32.01
N LEU A 464 -10.72 -59.06 -30.84
CA LEU A 464 -10.29 -59.72 -29.61
C LEU A 464 -11.35 -60.68 -29.05
N SER A 465 -12.62 -60.52 -29.44
CA SER A 465 -13.73 -61.36 -28.97
C SER A 465 -13.91 -62.62 -29.82
N SER A 466 -13.99 -62.49 -31.15
CA SER A 466 -14.15 -63.67 -32.05
C SER A 466 -12.85 -64.20 -32.62
N ASN A 467 -11.78 -63.41 -32.59
CA ASN A 467 -10.51 -63.72 -33.25
C ASN A 467 -10.65 -63.96 -34.77
N THR A 468 -11.71 -63.43 -35.38
CA THR A 468 -11.91 -63.35 -36.83
C THR A 468 -11.59 -61.95 -37.33
N TYR A 469 -11.34 -61.82 -38.62
CA TYR A 469 -11.22 -60.51 -39.23
C TYR A 469 -12.51 -59.72 -39.12
N CYS A 470 -12.39 -58.50 -38.60
CA CYS A 470 -13.47 -57.57 -38.51
C CYS A 470 -13.11 -56.21 -39.06
N VAL A 471 -14.14 -55.50 -39.49
CA VAL A 471 -14.10 -54.05 -39.69
C VAL A 471 -15.08 -53.45 -38.69
N THR A 472 -14.60 -52.49 -37.90
CA THR A 472 -15.50 -51.67 -37.07
C THR A 472 -16.05 -50.58 -37.96
N ILE A 473 -17.37 -50.51 -38.01
CA ILE A 473 -18.09 -49.41 -38.64
C ILE A 473 -18.74 -48.64 -37.50
N ALA A 474 -18.58 -47.32 -37.46
CA ALA A 474 -19.29 -46.46 -36.52
C ALA A 474 -20.01 -45.33 -37.26
N VAL A 475 -21.26 -45.09 -36.89
CA VAL A 475 -22.16 -44.10 -37.51
C VAL A 475 -22.73 -43.20 -36.41
N PRO A 476 -22.79 -41.87 -36.60
CA PRO A 476 -23.44 -40.97 -35.67
C PRO A 476 -24.95 -41.26 -35.57
N VAL A 477 -25.47 -41.22 -34.35
CA VAL A 477 -26.92 -41.16 -34.11
C VAL A 477 -27.29 -39.69 -33.94
N ILE A 478 -28.08 -39.17 -34.87
CA ILE A 478 -28.47 -37.77 -34.94
C ILE A 478 -29.95 -37.66 -34.59
N ASN A 479 -30.29 -36.89 -33.57
CA ASN A 479 -31.67 -36.70 -33.17
C ASN A 479 -32.43 -35.77 -34.13
N GLU A 480 -33.75 -35.60 -33.93
CA GLU A 480 -34.59 -34.76 -34.79
C GLU A 480 -34.19 -33.26 -34.80
N GLN A 481 -33.40 -32.83 -33.81
CA GLN A 481 -32.90 -31.46 -33.70
C GLN A 481 -31.55 -31.27 -34.43
N GLY A 482 -31.02 -32.32 -35.05
CA GLY A 482 -29.72 -32.30 -35.72
C GLY A 482 -28.52 -32.48 -34.80
N ASN A 483 -28.73 -32.79 -33.51
CA ASN A 483 -27.66 -33.00 -32.55
C ASN A 483 -27.20 -34.45 -32.57
N ILE A 484 -25.87 -34.67 -32.56
CA ILE A 484 -25.29 -36.00 -32.38
C ILE A 484 -25.44 -36.38 -30.90
N VAL A 485 -26.31 -37.34 -30.63
CA VAL A 485 -26.62 -37.82 -29.26
C VAL A 485 -25.74 -38.99 -28.83
N GLY A 486 -25.00 -39.57 -29.78
CA GLY A 486 -24.12 -40.71 -29.58
C GLY A 486 -23.79 -41.38 -30.90
N ILE A 487 -23.30 -42.61 -30.83
CA ILE A 487 -22.93 -43.39 -32.01
C ILE A 487 -23.53 -44.81 -31.93
N ILE A 488 -23.77 -45.40 -33.09
CA ILE A 488 -23.97 -46.84 -33.22
C ILE A 488 -22.75 -47.41 -33.94
N MET A 489 -22.25 -48.54 -33.46
CA MET A 489 -21.13 -49.23 -34.09
C MET A 489 -21.45 -50.71 -34.27
N GLY A 490 -20.85 -51.30 -35.30
CA GLY A 490 -20.86 -52.74 -35.51
C GLY A 490 -19.47 -53.25 -35.89
N ASP A 491 -19.03 -54.31 -35.23
CA ASP A 491 -17.89 -55.09 -35.70
C ASP A 491 -18.41 -56.14 -36.67
N LEU A 492 -17.96 -56.04 -37.91
CA LEU A 492 -18.44 -56.86 -39.01
C LEU A 492 -17.45 -57.98 -39.29
N SER A 493 -17.85 -59.23 -39.11
CA SER A 493 -16.98 -60.37 -39.42
C SER A 493 -16.83 -60.55 -40.93
N LEU A 494 -15.59 -60.63 -41.39
CA LEU A 494 -15.20 -60.74 -42.80
C LEU A 494 -14.98 -62.20 -43.24
N GLU A 495 -15.17 -63.17 -42.35
CA GLU A 495 -14.97 -64.62 -42.58
C GLU A 495 -16.24 -65.39 -42.99
#